data_AF-A0A926L0C2-F1
#
_entry.id   AF-A0A926L0C2-F1
#
_cell.length_a   1.000
_cell.length_b   1.000
_cell.length_c   1.000
_cell.angle_alpha   90.00
_cell.angle_beta   90.00
_cell.angle_gamma   90.00
#
_symmetry.space_group_name_H-M   'P 1'
#
loop_
_entity.id
_entity.type
_entity.pdbx_description
1 polymer ?
#
loop_
_entity_poly.entity_id
_entity_poly.type
_entity_poly.pdbx_seq_one_letter_code
_entity_poly.pdbx_strand_id
1 'polypeptide(L)'
;MPGFEVLYQAAALCLTYPDDDFRARLPLVREAAPQLRGFTDHAAVTPQGELQAHYVEVFDFRNRHSLYLSWWRDGDTRRRGMSLVRFKDLYRAHGLTFTGEELPDFLPAVLEFTSRTGDDGLLVEHRGALEELRSRLTAFGTPYACVLDAVCATLPTTPPGDRP
;
A
#
# COMPACT_ATOMS: atom_id res chain seq x y z
N MET A 1 17.42 -8.99 10.57
CA MET A 1 16.07 -9.33 11.07
C MET A 1 15.37 -10.07 9.94
N PRO A 2 14.66 -11.18 10.17
CA PRO A 2 13.85 -11.77 9.11
C PRO A 2 12.87 -10.67 8.65
N GLY A 3 13.06 -10.17 7.43
CA GLY A 3 12.43 -8.96 6.94
C GLY A 3 10.93 -9.18 6.74
N PHE A 4 10.14 -8.11 6.86
CA PHE A 4 8.73 -8.12 6.49
C PHE A 4 8.51 -8.16 4.97
N GLU A 5 9.49 -8.64 4.20
CA GLU A 5 9.52 -8.66 2.74
C GLU A 5 8.28 -9.38 2.18
N VAL A 6 8.04 -10.61 2.62
CA VAL A 6 6.87 -11.40 2.22
C VAL A 6 5.57 -10.67 2.53
N LEU A 7 5.49 -10.02 3.69
CA LEU A 7 4.31 -9.25 4.08
C LEU A 7 4.11 -8.03 3.17
N TYR A 8 5.16 -7.29 2.84
CA TYR A 8 5.06 -6.13 1.96
C TYR A 8 4.69 -6.54 0.53
N GLN A 9 5.29 -7.60 0.00
CA GLN A 9 4.90 -8.11 -1.32
C GLN A 9 3.44 -8.58 -1.34
N ALA A 10 3.02 -9.30 -0.30
CA ALA A 10 1.64 -9.75 -0.16
C ALA A 10 0.66 -8.58 -0.01
N ALA A 11 1.01 -7.57 0.78
CA ALA A 11 0.21 -6.35 0.95
C ALA A 11 0.11 -5.55 -0.35
N ALA A 12 1.19 -5.47 -1.14
CA ALA A 12 1.18 -4.85 -2.46
C ALA A 12 0.13 -5.54 -3.36
N LEU A 13 0.14 -6.87 -3.45
CA LEU A 13 -0.84 -7.64 -4.22
C LEU A 13 -2.28 -7.44 -3.72
N CYS A 14 -2.49 -7.35 -2.41
CA CYS A 14 -3.81 -7.11 -1.82
C CYS A 14 -4.35 -5.69 -2.07
N LEU A 15 -3.48 -4.74 -2.44
CA LEU A 15 -3.82 -3.34 -2.68
C LEU A 15 -3.77 -2.96 -4.17
N THR A 16 -3.53 -3.92 -5.06
CA THR A 16 -3.70 -3.76 -6.51
C THR A 16 -5.08 -4.24 -6.96
N TYR A 17 -5.48 -3.84 -8.17
CA TYR A 17 -6.74 -4.28 -8.75
C TYR A 17 -6.79 -5.83 -8.79
N PRO A 18 -7.87 -6.46 -8.30
CA PRO A 18 -7.96 -7.92 -8.17
C PRO A 18 -8.28 -8.56 -9.52
N ASP A 19 -7.26 -8.69 -10.37
CA ASP A 19 -7.31 -9.36 -11.67
C ASP A 19 -7.15 -10.89 -11.55
N ASP A 20 -7.00 -11.55 -12.70
CA ASP A 20 -6.82 -13.00 -12.77
C ASP A 20 -5.49 -13.45 -12.12
N ASP A 21 -4.42 -12.63 -12.18
CA ASP A 21 -3.13 -12.93 -11.55
C ASP A 21 -3.26 -12.91 -10.02
N PHE A 22 -3.92 -11.87 -9.48
CA PHE A 22 -4.26 -11.82 -8.06
C PHE A 22 -5.05 -13.06 -7.64
N ARG A 23 -6.07 -13.44 -8.41
CA ARG A 23 -6.91 -14.60 -8.09
C ARG A 23 -6.12 -15.91 -8.09
N ALA A 24 -5.20 -16.09 -9.04
CA ALA A 24 -4.32 -17.25 -9.11
C ALA A 24 -3.34 -17.32 -7.92
N ARG A 25 -2.86 -16.17 -7.44
CA ARG A 25 -1.86 -16.07 -6.35
C ARG A 25 -2.47 -16.03 -4.96
N LEU A 26 -3.78 -15.80 -4.84
CA LEU A 26 -4.47 -15.67 -3.57
C LEU A 26 -4.22 -16.83 -2.59
N PRO A 27 -4.24 -18.13 -2.98
CA PRO A 27 -3.92 -19.22 -2.05
C PRO A 27 -2.50 -19.11 -1.47
N LEU A 28 -1.52 -18.73 -2.29
CA LEU A 28 -0.15 -18.54 -1.86
C LEU A 28 -0.01 -17.36 -0.89
N VAL A 29 -0.67 -16.24 -1.20
CA VAL A 29 -0.69 -15.05 -0.34
C VAL A 29 -1.28 -15.37 1.04
N ARG A 30 -2.36 -16.17 1.08
CA ARG A 30 -3.01 -16.63 2.33
C ARG A 30 -2.09 -17.46 3.22
N GLU A 31 -1.24 -18.28 2.62
CA GLU A 31 -0.28 -19.12 3.35
C GLU A 31 0.93 -18.32 3.80
N ALA A 32 1.48 -17.49 2.92
CA ALA A 32 2.74 -16.78 3.14
C ALA A 32 2.61 -15.56 4.07
N ALA A 33 1.45 -14.89 4.08
CA ALA A 33 1.21 -13.70 4.89
C ALA A 33 -0.04 -13.87 5.78
N PRO A 34 0.03 -14.70 6.85
CA PRO A 34 -1.11 -14.95 7.73
C PRO A 34 -1.67 -13.69 8.40
N GLN A 35 -0.86 -12.62 8.51
CA GLN A 35 -1.28 -11.31 9.01
C GLN A 35 -2.35 -10.65 8.13
N LEU A 36 -2.44 -11.04 6.85
CA LEU A 36 -3.41 -10.50 5.89
C LEU A 36 -4.68 -11.34 5.78
N ARG A 37 -4.85 -12.38 6.62
CA ARG A 37 -5.97 -13.33 6.55
C ARG A 37 -7.34 -12.66 6.51
N GLY A 38 -7.54 -11.58 7.26
CA GLY A 38 -8.80 -10.83 7.25
C GLY A 38 -9.24 -10.40 5.85
N PHE A 39 -8.31 -9.86 5.05
CA PHE A 39 -8.60 -9.51 3.66
C PHE A 39 -8.64 -10.73 2.74
N THR A 40 -7.64 -11.62 2.85
CA THR A 40 -7.50 -12.72 1.89
C THR A 40 -8.58 -13.80 2.04
N ASP A 41 -9.13 -13.98 3.25
CA ASP A 41 -10.26 -14.88 3.49
C ASP A 41 -11.53 -14.30 2.87
N HIS A 42 -11.76 -12.99 3.03
CA HIS A 42 -12.83 -12.28 2.33
C HIS A 42 -12.68 -12.41 0.81
N ALA A 43 -11.51 -12.07 0.26
CA ALA A 43 -11.24 -12.13 -1.18
C ALA A 43 -11.45 -13.54 -1.77
N ALA A 44 -11.21 -14.60 -0.99
CA ALA A 44 -11.36 -15.97 -1.47
C ALA A 44 -12.81 -16.41 -1.62
N VAL A 45 -13.70 -15.94 -0.74
CA VAL A 45 -15.13 -16.27 -0.78
C VAL A 45 -15.93 -15.30 -1.65
N THR A 46 -15.41 -14.10 -1.91
CA THR A 46 -16.05 -13.10 -2.77
C THR A 46 -15.84 -13.45 -4.26
N PRO A 47 -16.89 -13.42 -5.10
CA PRO A 47 -16.77 -13.52 -6.54
C PRO A 47 -15.86 -12.43 -7.12
N GLN A 48 -15.06 -12.75 -8.15
CA GLN A 48 -14.07 -11.83 -8.68
C GLN A 48 -14.66 -10.49 -9.15
N GLY A 49 -15.77 -10.51 -9.90
CA GLY A 49 -16.42 -9.28 -10.37
C GLY A 49 -16.93 -8.40 -9.22
N GLU A 50 -17.40 -9.00 -8.13
CA GLU A 50 -17.81 -8.27 -6.92
C GLU A 50 -16.60 -7.67 -6.19
N LEU A 51 -15.51 -8.43 -6.09
CA LEU A 51 -14.27 -7.95 -5.48
C LEU A 51 -13.66 -6.79 -6.27
N GLN A 52 -13.71 -6.86 -7.61
CA GLN A 52 -13.29 -5.81 -8.52
C GLN A 52 -14.16 -4.55 -8.39
N ALA A 53 -15.49 -4.71 -8.35
CA ALA A 53 -16.41 -3.59 -8.14
C ALA A 53 -16.16 -2.92 -6.79
N HIS A 54 -15.97 -3.71 -5.73
CA HIS A 54 -15.65 -3.22 -4.40
C HIS A 54 -14.28 -2.54 -4.35
N TYR A 55 -13.26 -3.02 -5.07
CA TYR A 55 -11.97 -2.32 -5.19
C TYR A 55 -12.15 -0.93 -5.78
N VAL A 56 -12.89 -0.82 -6.90
CA VAL A 56 -13.16 0.47 -7.55
C VAL A 56 -13.96 1.38 -6.63
N GLU A 57 -14.98 0.87 -5.95
CA GLU A 57 -15.74 1.62 -4.96
C GLU A 57 -14.85 2.17 -3.85
N VAL A 58 -14.02 1.32 -3.24
CA VAL A 58 -13.18 1.73 -2.11
C VAL A 58 -12.15 2.77 -2.54
N PHE A 59 -11.43 2.54 -3.63
CA PHE A 59 -10.29 3.35 -4.05
C PHE A 59 -10.62 4.42 -5.10
N ASP A 60 -11.90 4.66 -5.41
CA ASP A 60 -12.33 5.83 -6.18
C ASP A 60 -11.82 7.11 -5.50
N PHE A 61 -11.21 8.00 -6.29
CA PHE A 61 -10.73 9.30 -5.85
C PHE A 61 -11.79 10.13 -5.09
N ARG A 62 -13.09 9.92 -5.37
CA ARG A 62 -14.20 10.59 -4.67
C ARG A 62 -14.31 10.19 -3.20
N ASN A 63 -13.93 8.96 -2.85
CA ASN A 63 -14.04 8.43 -1.49
C ASN A 63 -12.86 8.81 -0.60
N ARG A 64 -11.90 9.59 -1.11
CA ARG A 64 -10.71 10.06 -0.37
C ARG A 64 -9.92 8.90 0.24
N HIS A 65 -9.82 7.77 -0.46
CA HIS A 65 -8.98 6.62 -0.08
C HIS A 65 -7.80 6.46 -1.06
N SER A 66 -7.23 7.56 -1.55
CA SER A 66 -6.16 7.51 -2.55
C SER A 66 -4.98 6.65 -2.09
N LEU A 67 -4.53 5.72 -2.94
CA LEU A 67 -3.33 4.92 -2.72
C LEU A 67 -2.04 5.66 -3.09
N TYR A 68 -2.11 6.91 -3.54
CA TYR A 68 -0.94 7.72 -3.92
C TYR A 68 -0.45 8.53 -2.71
N LEU A 69 0.72 8.17 -2.17
CA LEU A 69 1.23 8.71 -0.91
C LEU A 69 1.54 10.22 -0.97
N SER A 70 1.94 10.73 -2.14
CA SER A 70 2.22 12.16 -2.29
C SER A 70 0.96 13.01 -2.24
N TRP A 71 -0.21 12.45 -2.58
CA TRP A 71 -1.49 13.15 -2.57
C TRP A 71 -1.88 13.59 -1.15
N TRP A 72 -1.64 12.76 -0.15
CA TRP A 72 -1.95 13.04 1.25
C TRP A 72 -1.13 14.19 1.84
N ARG A 73 0.11 14.36 1.38
CA ARG A 73 1.02 15.39 1.89
C ARG A 73 0.92 16.70 1.11
N ASP A 74 0.90 16.60 -0.21
CA ASP A 74 1.11 17.74 -1.10
C ASP A 74 -0.13 18.08 -1.95
N GLY A 75 -1.20 17.28 -1.89
CA GLY A 75 -2.41 17.47 -2.72
C GLY A 75 -2.09 17.53 -4.21
N ASP A 76 -2.87 18.28 -4.99
CA ASP A 76 -2.61 18.51 -6.42
C ASP A 76 -1.76 19.77 -6.69
N THR A 77 -0.74 19.98 -5.85
CA THR A 77 0.12 21.17 -5.96
C THR A 77 1.40 20.87 -6.72
N ARG A 78 2.13 21.91 -7.15
CA ARG A 78 3.50 21.75 -7.72
C ARG A 78 4.44 20.93 -6.83
N ARG A 79 4.19 20.91 -5.51
CA ARG A 79 4.98 20.12 -4.54
C ARG A 79 4.84 18.62 -4.80
N ARG A 80 3.68 18.16 -5.30
CA ARG A 80 3.47 16.76 -5.69
C ARG A 80 4.45 16.32 -6.78
N GLY A 81 4.67 17.17 -7.79
CA GLY A 81 5.65 16.90 -8.85
C GLY A 81 7.07 16.66 -8.31
N MET A 82 7.50 17.48 -7.34
CA MET A 82 8.80 17.30 -6.67
C MET A 82 8.86 16.02 -5.84
N SER A 83 7.77 15.68 -5.14
CA SER A 83 7.65 14.42 -4.41
C SER A 83 7.82 13.22 -5.36
N LEU A 84 7.14 13.22 -6.52
CA LEU A 84 7.26 12.13 -7.53
C LEU A 84 8.69 11.97 -8.06
N VAL A 85 9.42 13.07 -8.29
CA VAL A 85 10.84 13.01 -8.68
C VAL A 85 11.65 12.32 -7.60
N ARG A 86 11.42 12.65 -6.32
CA ARG A 86 12.13 12.04 -5.19
C ARG A 86 11.87 10.54 -5.06
N PHE A 87 10.65 10.06 -5.29
CA PHE A 87 10.37 8.62 -5.36
C PHE A 87 11.22 7.94 -6.46
N LYS A 88 11.25 8.51 -7.67
CA LYS A 88 12.04 7.95 -8.79
C LYS A 88 13.54 7.93 -8.49
N ASP A 89 14.06 8.98 -7.89
CA ASP A 89 15.48 9.06 -7.55
C ASP A 89 15.87 8.05 -6.47
N LEU A 90 14.99 7.80 -5.49
CA LEU A 90 15.22 6.75 -4.51
C LEU A 90 15.20 5.35 -5.15
N TYR A 91 14.25 5.06 -6.04
CA TYR A 91 14.24 3.79 -6.77
C TYR A 91 15.53 3.58 -7.57
N ARG A 92 16.00 4.62 -8.26
CA ARG A 92 17.27 4.60 -9.01
C ARG A 92 18.48 4.40 -8.12
N ALA A 93 18.50 4.99 -6.92
CA ALA A 93 19.59 4.82 -5.96
C ALA A 93 19.77 3.35 -5.53
N HIS A 94 18.69 2.56 -5.58
CA HIS A 94 18.70 1.11 -5.35
C HIS A 94 18.82 0.28 -6.64
N GLY A 95 19.18 0.91 -7.77
CA GLY A 95 19.33 0.23 -9.06
C GLY A 95 18.01 -0.20 -9.71
N LEU A 96 16.87 0.29 -9.21
CA LEU A 96 15.54 -0.02 -9.73
C LEU A 96 15.07 1.07 -10.70
N THR A 97 14.45 0.65 -11.79
CA THR A 97 13.76 1.56 -12.71
C THR A 97 12.27 1.31 -12.61
N PHE A 98 11.52 2.35 -12.28
CA PHE A 98 10.07 2.28 -12.26
C PHE A 98 9.53 2.35 -13.70
N THR A 99 8.90 1.26 -14.15
CA THR A 99 8.35 1.11 -15.52
C THR A 99 6.84 0.86 -15.52
N GLY A 100 6.17 0.98 -14.37
CA GLY A 100 4.73 0.78 -14.26
C GLY A 100 3.92 1.88 -14.96
N GLU A 101 2.68 1.58 -15.29
CA GLU A 101 1.70 2.57 -15.76
C GLU A 101 1.28 3.54 -14.65
N GLU A 102 1.38 3.08 -13.40
CA GLU A 102 1.09 3.84 -12.20
C GLU A 102 2.13 4.92 -11.88
N LEU A 103 1.83 5.81 -10.94
CA LEU A 103 2.83 6.75 -10.43
C LEU A 103 3.78 6.08 -9.43
N PRO A 104 5.03 6.56 -9.29
CA PRO A 104 6.01 5.94 -8.40
C PRO A 104 5.65 6.05 -6.90
N ASP A 105 4.71 6.92 -6.53
CA ASP A 105 4.20 7.06 -5.15
C ASP A 105 2.95 6.20 -4.86
N PHE A 106 2.54 5.36 -5.81
CA PHE A 106 1.49 4.38 -5.63
C PHE A 106 1.90 3.38 -4.54
N LEU A 107 1.11 3.26 -3.48
CA LEU A 107 1.44 2.48 -2.28
C LEU A 107 1.86 1.03 -2.59
N PRO A 108 1.16 0.27 -3.47
CA PRO A 108 1.63 -1.06 -3.87
C PRO A 108 3.05 -1.08 -4.46
N ALA A 109 3.42 -0.08 -5.25
CA ALA A 109 4.77 0.02 -5.80
C ALA A 109 5.81 0.33 -4.72
N VAL A 110 5.45 1.17 -3.74
CA VAL A 110 6.32 1.46 -2.59
C VAL A 110 6.51 0.22 -1.72
N LEU A 111 5.44 -0.56 -1.50
CA LEU A 111 5.51 -1.83 -0.77
C LEU A 111 6.37 -2.87 -1.50
N GLU A 112 6.23 -2.98 -2.82
CA GLU A 112 7.07 -3.86 -3.64
C GLU A 112 8.54 -3.41 -3.61
N PHE A 113 8.80 -2.10 -3.68
CA PHE A 113 10.15 -1.55 -3.51
C PHE A 113 10.72 -1.96 -2.14
N THR A 114 10.01 -1.69 -1.05
CA THR A 114 10.47 -2.04 0.31
C THR A 114 10.64 -3.55 0.47
N SER A 115 9.78 -4.37 -0.14
CA SER A 115 9.97 -5.83 -0.15
C SER A 115 11.25 -6.27 -0.84
N ARG A 116 11.66 -5.58 -1.91
CA ARG A 116 12.83 -5.98 -2.72
C ARG A 116 14.14 -5.45 -2.15
N THR A 117 14.12 -4.27 -1.55
CA THR A 117 15.33 -3.57 -1.08
C THR A 117 15.53 -3.67 0.43
N GLY A 118 14.47 -3.96 1.18
CA GLY A 118 14.44 -3.86 2.64
C GLY A 118 14.44 -2.41 3.15
N ASP A 119 14.39 -1.41 2.28
CA ASP A 119 14.36 0.01 2.63
C ASP A 119 12.91 0.46 2.89
N ASP A 120 12.58 0.65 4.17
CA ASP A 120 11.28 1.12 4.64
C ASP A 120 11.20 2.64 4.78
N GLY A 121 12.23 3.39 4.36
CA GLY A 121 12.32 4.84 4.54
C GLY A 121 11.15 5.61 3.95
N LEU A 122 10.63 5.19 2.79
CA LEU A 122 9.42 5.79 2.19
C LEU A 122 8.16 5.51 3.02
N LEU A 123 8.02 4.30 3.55
CA LEU A 123 6.88 3.95 4.40
C LEU A 123 6.92 4.72 5.71
N VAL A 124 8.10 4.87 6.32
CA VAL A 124 8.31 5.64 7.54
C VAL A 124 8.03 7.13 7.30
N GLU A 125 8.57 7.71 6.23
CA GLU A 125 8.34 9.11 5.89
C GLU A 125 6.86 9.41 5.64
N HIS A 126 6.16 8.49 4.98
CA HIS A 126 4.74 8.63 4.67
C HIS A 126 3.82 7.96 5.70
N ARG A 127 4.32 7.65 6.92
CA ARG A 127 3.53 7.00 7.98
C ARG A 127 2.24 7.75 8.29
N GLY A 128 2.26 9.09 8.33
CA GLY A 128 1.06 9.90 8.56
C GLY A 128 -0.02 9.68 7.49
N ALA A 129 0.38 9.54 6.22
CA ALA A 129 -0.55 9.23 5.12
C ALA A 129 -1.11 7.81 5.24
N LEU A 130 -0.28 6.84 5.61
CA LEU A 130 -0.70 5.46 5.85
C LEU A 130 -1.70 5.36 7.00
N GLU A 131 -1.46 6.08 8.11
CA GLU A 131 -2.38 6.12 9.25
C GLU A 131 -3.71 6.79 8.92
N GLU A 132 -3.70 7.88 8.14
CA GLU A 132 -4.93 8.54 7.72
C GLU A 132 -5.74 7.65 6.76
N LEU A 133 -5.10 7.03 5.78
CA LEU A 133 -5.72 6.06 4.88
C LEU A 133 -6.32 4.88 5.68
N ARG A 134 -5.54 4.29 6.60
CA ARG A 134 -5.98 3.21 7.49
C ARG A 134 -7.21 3.60 8.31
N SER A 135 -7.20 4.80 8.91
CA SER A 135 -8.33 5.31 9.70
C SER A 135 -9.59 5.47 8.84
N ARG A 136 -9.46 5.94 7.61
CA ARG A 136 -10.60 6.12 6.69
C ARG A 136 -11.14 4.79 6.19
N LEU A 137 -10.28 3.85 5.79
CA LEU A 137 -10.68 2.51 5.39
C LEU A 137 -11.37 1.75 6.53
N THR A 138 -10.92 1.96 7.77
CA THR A 138 -11.57 1.40 8.98
C THR A 138 -12.95 2.01 9.18
N ALA A 139 -13.08 3.33 9.08
CA ALA A 139 -14.37 4.03 9.22
C ALA A 139 -15.35 3.66 8.09
N PHE A 140 -14.85 3.39 6.89
CA PHE A 140 -15.65 2.90 5.75
C PHE A 140 -16.03 1.42 5.90
N GLY A 141 -15.38 0.67 6.80
CA GLY A 141 -15.72 -0.72 7.12
C GLY A 141 -15.23 -1.74 6.09
N THR A 142 -14.11 -1.47 5.43
CA THR A 142 -13.59 -2.36 4.36
C THR A 142 -12.58 -3.38 4.89
N PRO A 143 -12.47 -4.56 4.26
CA PRO A 143 -11.41 -5.52 4.55
C PRO A 143 -10.00 -5.01 4.22
N TYR A 144 -9.85 -3.99 3.36
CA TYR A 144 -8.55 -3.39 3.05
C TYR A 144 -7.91 -2.70 4.26
N ALA A 145 -8.70 -2.30 5.26
CA ALA A 145 -8.19 -1.74 6.50
C ALA A 145 -7.21 -2.70 7.20
N CYS A 146 -7.51 -4.00 7.19
CA CYS A 146 -6.64 -5.03 7.79
C CYS A 146 -5.27 -5.12 7.12
N VAL A 147 -5.20 -4.82 5.81
CA VAL A 147 -3.91 -4.80 5.08
C VAL A 147 -3.06 -3.64 5.57
N LEU A 148 -3.66 -2.46 5.73
CA LEU A 148 -2.97 -1.28 6.25
C LEU A 148 -2.60 -1.43 7.73
N ASP A 149 -3.44 -2.10 8.53
CA ASP A 149 -3.11 -2.42 9.92
C ASP A 149 -1.84 -3.28 10.00
N ALA A 150 -1.75 -4.32 9.18
CA ALA A 150 -0.57 -5.20 9.14
C ALA A 150 0.69 -4.45 8.70
N VAL A 151 0.62 -3.60 7.67
CA VAL A 151 1.74 -2.77 7.21
C VAL A 151 2.17 -1.79 8.31
N CYS A 152 1.25 -1.01 8.87
CA CYS A 152 1.55 -0.01 9.89
C CYS A 152 2.13 -0.62 11.18
N ALA A 153 1.75 -1.86 11.52
CA ALA A 153 2.30 -2.58 12.67
C ALA A 153 3.78 -2.93 12.52
N THR A 154 4.32 -2.96 11.29
CA THR A 154 5.76 -3.22 11.05
C THR A 154 6.63 -1.99 11.20
N LEU A 155 6.06 -0.80 11.04
CA LEU A 155 6.81 0.45 11.02
C LEU A 155 7.15 0.88 12.45
N PRO A 156 8.33 1.47 12.70
CA PRO A 156 8.66 2.00 14.01
C PRO A 156 7.57 2.98 14.47
N THR A 157 7.14 2.84 15.73
CA THR A 157 6.27 3.82 16.36
C THR A 157 7.04 5.12 16.50
N THR A 158 6.59 6.17 15.80
CA THR A 158 7.10 7.52 16.04
C THR A 158 6.75 7.89 17.49
N PRO A 159 7.72 8.26 18.35
CA PRO A 159 7.37 8.80 19.65
C PRO A 159 6.54 10.08 19.45
N PRO A 160 5.53 10.36 20.29
CA PRO A 160 4.76 11.58 20.20
C PRO A 160 5.64 12.77 20.59
N GLY A 161 6.22 13.45 19.62
CA GLY A 161 7.01 14.66 19.88
C GLY A 161 8.04 14.96 18.80
N ASP A 162 7.58 15.52 17.69
CA ASP A 162 8.19 16.71 17.09
C ASP A 162 7.31 17.14 15.91
N ARG A 163 6.41 18.10 16.15
CA ARG A 163 6.02 19.04 15.09
C ARG A 163 6.87 20.28 15.32
N PRO A 164 7.52 20.83 14.27
CA PRO A 164 8.16 22.14 14.37
C PRO A 164 7.13 23.25 14.67
#